data_AF-A0A0H4WNA8-F1
#
_entry.id   AF-A0A0H4WNA8-F1
#
_cell.length_a   1.000
_cell.length_b   1.000
_cell.length_c   1.000
_cell.angle_alpha   90.00
_cell.angle_beta   90.00
_cell.angle_gamma   90.00
#
_symmetry.space_group_name_H-M   'P 1'
#
loop_
_entity.id
_entity.type
_entity.pdbx_description
1 polymer ?
#
loop_
_entity_poly.entity_id
_entity_poly.type
_entity_poly.pdbx_seq_one_letter_code
_entity_poly.pdbx_strand_id
1 'polypeptide(L)'
;MLLTELKRAVVLSPSTPAPRLALAEALFQERDFRGGAEHARRALDLGGGAPARRLLCAALLMDGRRDEALKLLADCLANAPRDARLRTELVVLLAEDRPDDALVHALEATEASPEELEHWRIVIGLCHRTNRPALALPALRRARRLSPEDARLREKVLGARAALGLPESTAMLDAPPVEQVAQALSLPTARAVIAEAKLEAAAVALGRGALMEAKRQLVLALASTRTGAAATFLRAELLWLEGKPQADVEAARRAAFEVPGAPGAAALRLGDSRLEAGDLEEAQALYARAAGNGEAAVAAGREAELSERRRELARDVPAVGRIGVLGWHPGGGHVSPLEAVAVPGRGVLRSSGHVGPEGRESADVAFSAARSRAPLLGLGDIVSRYDLHLHYTDTEVGKDGLSSGLALALAGLSAYAQRPLLARLAATGEVTLSGEVRRVGGVHEKLVAAYLEGVRVVLHPRRNLQDVATLPSEVARHLRLVAVDTLDEAWRAVQTAARAPGMDRW
;
A
#
# COMPACT_ATOMS: atom_id res chain seq x y z
N MET A 1 29.93 -15.24 -42.91
CA MET A 1 31.20 -15.82 -42.43
C MET A 1 31.15 -16.08 -40.92
N LEU A 2 30.72 -15.09 -40.12
CA LEU A 2 30.59 -15.19 -38.66
C LEU A 2 29.70 -16.36 -38.17
N LEU A 3 28.54 -16.59 -38.79
CA LEU A 3 27.57 -17.60 -38.32
C LEU A 3 28.07 -19.05 -38.47
N THR A 4 28.81 -19.34 -39.54
CA THR A 4 29.40 -20.67 -39.80
C THR A 4 30.50 -20.99 -38.78
N GLU A 5 31.30 -20.00 -38.41
CA GLU A 5 32.34 -20.13 -37.39
C GLU A 5 31.72 -20.34 -35.99
N LEU A 6 30.66 -19.60 -35.66
CA LEU A 6 29.93 -19.77 -34.41
C LEU A 6 29.25 -21.15 -34.32
N LYS A 7 28.64 -21.64 -35.41
CA LYS A 7 28.10 -23.00 -35.50
C LYS A 7 29.20 -24.04 -35.26
N ARG A 8 30.38 -23.86 -35.85
CA ARG A 8 31.54 -24.74 -35.63
C ARG A 8 32.01 -24.70 -34.17
N ALA A 9 32.05 -23.53 -33.55
CA ALA A 9 32.43 -23.37 -32.14
C ALA A 9 31.46 -24.11 -31.19
N VAL A 10 30.16 -24.10 -31.47
CA VAL A 10 29.17 -24.88 -30.71
C VAL A 10 29.42 -26.39 -30.83
N VAL A 11 29.78 -26.87 -32.01
CA VAL A 11 30.12 -28.29 -32.23
C VAL A 11 31.41 -28.69 -31.51
N LEU A 12 32.42 -27.81 -31.51
CA LEU A 12 33.71 -28.06 -30.85
C LEU A 12 33.64 -28.00 -29.33
N SER A 13 32.67 -27.28 -28.76
CA SER A 13 32.54 -27.12 -27.29
C SER A 13 31.08 -27.21 -26.82
N PRO A 14 30.44 -28.40 -26.96
CA PRO A 14 29.00 -28.57 -26.78
C PRO A 14 28.53 -28.56 -25.31
N SER A 15 29.42 -28.53 -24.33
CA SER A 15 29.07 -28.38 -22.91
C SER A 15 29.28 -26.96 -22.38
N THR A 16 29.80 -26.05 -23.21
CA THR A 16 30.08 -24.68 -22.79
C THR A 16 28.94 -23.72 -23.18
N PRO A 17 28.56 -22.78 -22.29
CA PRO A 17 27.47 -21.83 -22.59
C PRO A 17 27.90 -20.72 -23.56
N ALA A 18 29.15 -20.25 -23.50
CA ALA A 18 29.60 -19.06 -24.24
C ALA A 18 29.48 -19.17 -25.78
N PRO A 19 29.88 -20.28 -26.45
CA PRO A 19 29.71 -20.41 -27.90
C PRO A 19 28.24 -20.44 -28.32
N ARG A 20 27.37 -21.00 -27.48
CA ARG A 20 25.92 -21.01 -27.73
C ARG A 20 25.30 -19.65 -27.54
N LEU A 21 25.73 -18.90 -26.53
CA LEU A 21 25.27 -17.53 -26.31
C LEU A 21 25.66 -16.65 -27.50
N ALA A 22 26.92 -16.69 -27.94
CA ALA A 22 27.38 -15.93 -29.10
C ALA A 22 26.64 -16.30 -30.40
N LEU A 23 26.36 -17.60 -30.61
CA LEU A 23 25.54 -18.04 -31.74
C LEU A 23 24.09 -17.52 -31.63
N ALA A 24 23.49 -17.59 -30.44
CA ALA A 24 22.16 -17.07 -30.20
C ALA A 24 22.08 -15.56 -30.47
N GLU A 25 23.09 -14.78 -30.06
CA GLU A 25 23.17 -13.34 -30.31
C GLU A 25 23.24 -13.07 -31.82
N ALA A 26 24.10 -13.79 -32.54
CA ALA A 26 24.22 -13.64 -33.99
C ALA A 26 22.90 -13.98 -34.72
N LEU A 27 22.23 -15.07 -34.33
CA LEU A 27 20.92 -15.43 -34.89
C LEU A 27 19.85 -14.38 -34.59
N PHE A 28 19.85 -13.82 -33.38
CA PHE A 28 18.96 -12.74 -33.01
C PHE A 28 19.16 -11.49 -33.87
N GLN A 29 20.41 -11.11 -34.16
CA GLN A 29 20.72 -9.98 -35.06
C GLN A 29 20.28 -10.23 -36.51
N GLU A 30 20.36 -11.48 -36.97
CA GLU A 30 19.84 -11.91 -38.29
C GLU A 30 18.31 -12.09 -38.32
N ARG A 31 17.61 -11.75 -37.22
CA ARG A 31 16.17 -11.89 -37.03
C ARG A 31 15.66 -13.34 -37.05
N ASP A 32 16.54 -14.32 -36.91
CA ASP A 32 16.16 -15.71 -36.62
C ASP A 32 15.92 -15.87 -35.11
N PHE A 33 14.77 -15.36 -34.66
CA PHE A 33 14.40 -15.34 -33.24
C PHE A 33 14.15 -16.75 -32.69
N ARG A 34 13.58 -17.64 -33.49
CA ARG A 34 13.36 -19.04 -33.10
C ARG A 34 14.69 -19.76 -32.87
N GLY A 35 15.61 -19.68 -33.83
CA GLY A 35 16.95 -20.27 -33.69
C GLY A 35 17.73 -19.62 -32.55
N GLY A 36 17.65 -18.30 -32.41
CA GLY A 36 18.22 -17.55 -31.29
C GLY A 36 17.71 -18.05 -29.93
N ALA A 37 16.39 -18.26 -29.79
CA ALA A 37 15.78 -18.76 -28.57
C ALA A 37 16.23 -20.20 -28.23
N GLU A 38 16.32 -21.10 -29.21
CA GLU A 38 16.79 -22.47 -28.97
C GLU A 38 18.22 -22.50 -28.43
N HIS A 39 19.13 -21.73 -29.05
CA HIS A 39 20.52 -21.65 -28.60
C HIS A 39 20.66 -20.92 -27.27
N ALA A 40 19.88 -19.87 -27.01
CA ALA A 40 19.87 -19.16 -25.73
C ALA A 40 19.32 -20.01 -24.59
N ARG A 41 18.27 -20.82 -24.82
CA ARG A 41 17.75 -21.83 -23.88
C ARG A 41 18.85 -22.81 -23.51
N ARG A 42 19.51 -23.38 -24.51
CA ARG A 42 20.57 -24.36 -24.25
C ARG A 42 21.78 -23.72 -23.56
N ALA A 43 22.09 -22.46 -23.84
CA ALA A 43 23.13 -21.72 -23.10
C ALA A 43 22.73 -21.51 -21.64
N LEU A 44 21.45 -21.19 -21.37
CA LEU A 44 20.93 -21.03 -20.02
C LEU A 44 20.99 -22.34 -19.22
N ASP A 45 20.58 -23.46 -19.83
CA ASP A 45 20.64 -24.81 -19.21
C ASP A 45 22.08 -25.21 -18.83
N LEU A 46 23.08 -24.65 -19.52
CA LEU A 46 24.51 -24.89 -19.27
C LEU A 46 25.14 -23.87 -18.31
N GLY A 47 24.33 -23.07 -17.60
CA GLY A 47 24.82 -22.09 -16.64
C GLY A 47 25.21 -20.74 -17.25
N GLY A 48 24.69 -20.39 -18.44
CA GLY A 48 24.91 -19.08 -19.08
C GLY A 48 24.32 -17.88 -18.33
N GLY A 49 23.61 -18.12 -17.22
CA GLY A 49 23.18 -17.11 -16.27
C GLY A 49 22.25 -16.02 -16.85
N ALA A 50 22.35 -14.80 -16.31
CA ALA A 50 21.51 -13.68 -16.71
C ALA A 50 21.65 -13.28 -18.19
N PRO A 51 22.85 -13.26 -18.81
CA PRO A 51 22.98 -12.96 -20.25
C PRO A 51 22.17 -13.92 -21.14
N ALA A 52 22.28 -15.23 -20.90
CA ALA A 52 21.53 -16.23 -21.66
C ALA A 52 20.01 -16.11 -21.44
N ARG A 53 19.58 -15.87 -20.19
CA ARG A 53 18.17 -15.65 -19.86
C ARG A 53 17.60 -14.41 -20.56
N ARG A 54 18.30 -13.28 -20.52
CA ARG A 54 17.84 -12.02 -21.14
C ARG A 54 17.71 -12.16 -22.65
N LEU A 55 18.71 -12.75 -23.29
CA LEU A 55 18.66 -12.98 -24.73
C LEU A 55 17.52 -13.95 -25.09
N LEU A 56 17.33 -15.00 -24.30
CA LEU A 56 16.22 -15.93 -24.48
C LEU A 56 14.86 -15.24 -24.33
N CYS A 57 14.66 -14.43 -23.30
CA CYS A 57 13.45 -13.63 -23.13
C CYS A 57 13.23 -12.71 -24.34
N ALA A 58 14.26 -11.96 -24.76
CA ALA A 58 14.17 -11.08 -25.92
C ALA A 58 13.81 -11.84 -27.20
N ALA A 59 14.46 -12.98 -27.46
CA ALA A 59 14.18 -13.83 -28.62
C ALA A 59 12.75 -14.39 -28.61
N LEU A 60 12.27 -14.87 -27.46
CA LEU A 60 10.90 -15.37 -27.31
C LEU A 60 9.86 -14.27 -27.57
N LEU A 61 10.09 -13.05 -27.09
CA LEU A 61 9.19 -11.91 -27.32
C LEU A 61 9.13 -11.52 -28.80
N MET A 62 10.29 -11.44 -29.46
CA MET A 62 10.37 -11.13 -30.89
C MET A 62 9.78 -12.23 -31.77
N ASP A 63 9.77 -13.49 -31.31
CA ASP A 63 9.11 -14.64 -31.95
C ASP A 63 7.60 -14.75 -31.60
N GLY A 64 7.05 -13.81 -30.81
CA GLY A 64 5.63 -13.81 -30.40
C GLY A 64 5.26 -14.80 -29.28
N ARG A 65 6.25 -15.42 -28.64
CA ARG A 65 6.09 -16.45 -27.58
C ARG A 65 6.13 -15.84 -26.18
N ARG A 66 5.27 -14.84 -25.93
CA ARG A 66 5.23 -14.06 -24.67
C ARG A 66 4.98 -14.94 -23.44
N ASP A 67 4.07 -15.91 -23.53
CA ASP A 67 3.75 -16.82 -22.41
C ASP A 67 4.95 -17.67 -21.98
N GLU A 68 5.78 -18.08 -22.92
CA GLU A 68 7.00 -18.84 -22.62
C GLU A 68 8.07 -17.96 -21.96
N ALA A 69 8.14 -16.67 -22.34
CA ALA A 69 9.02 -15.71 -21.68
C ALA A 69 8.57 -15.43 -20.24
N LEU A 70 7.26 -15.24 -20.02
CA LEU A 70 6.67 -15.09 -18.70
C LEU A 70 6.92 -16.31 -17.82
N LYS A 71 6.65 -17.51 -18.35
CA LYS A 71 6.90 -18.77 -17.63
C LYS A 71 8.37 -18.94 -17.26
N LEU A 72 9.29 -18.66 -18.19
CA LEU A 72 10.73 -18.70 -17.92
C LEU A 72 11.12 -17.79 -16.74
N LEU A 73 10.64 -16.55 -16.73
CA LEU A 73 10.96 -15.61 -15.65
C LEU A 73 10.32 -16.03 -14.32
N ALA A 74 9.08 -16.52 -14.34
CA ALA A 74 8.40 -17.05 -13.17
C ALA A 74 9.14 -18.26 -12.57
N ASP A 75 9.59 -19.20 -13.41
CA ASP A 75 10.37 -20.37 -12.99
C ASP A 75 11.73 -19.95 -12.39
N CYS A 76 12.38 -18.93 -12.97
CA CYS A 76 13.61 -18.36 -12.41
C CYS A 76 13.35 -17.71 -11.03
N LEU A 77 12.27 -16.94 -10.92
CA LEU A 77 11.90 -16.24 -9.68
C LEU A 77 11.51 -17.23 -8.58
N ALA A 78 10.88 -18.36 -8.92
CA ALA A 78 10.57 -19.42 -7.96
C ALA A 78 11.83 -19.99 -7.27
N ASN A 79 12.97 -20.01 -7.97
CA ASN A 79 14.26 -20.44 -7.43
C ASN A 79 15.01 -19.32 -6.68
N ALA A 80 14.73 -18.05 -7.00
CA ALA A 80 15.33 -16.88 -6.36
C ALA A 80 14.29 -15.81 -6.01
N PRO A 81 13.40 -16.04 -5.02
CA PRO A 81 12.23 -15.18 -4.80
C PRO A 81 12.54 -13.74 -4.41
N ARG A 82 13.75 -13.44 -3.93
CA ARG A 82 14.17 -12.08 -3.53
C ARG A 82 15.03 -11.37 -4.58
N ASP A 83 15.18 -11.93 -5.79
CA ASP A 83 15.96 -11.29 -6.84
C ASP A 83 15.20 -10.10 -7.45
N ALA A 84 15.59 -8.88 -7.05
CA ALA A 84 14.99 -7.64 -7.53
C ALA A 84 15.11 -7.48 -9.05
N ARG A 85 16.20 -7.94 -9.67
CA ARG A 85 16.42 -7.80 -11.12
C ARG A 85 15.47 -8.70 -11.91
N LEU A 86 15.28 -9.94 -11.46
CA LEU A 86 14.30 -10.86 -12.04
C LEU A 86 12.88 -10.29 -11.94
N ARG A 87 12.54 -9.67 -10.80
CA ARG A 87 11.26 -8.99 -10.62
C ARG A 87 11.11 -7.84 -11.61
N THR A 88 12.11 -6.98 -11.77
CA THR A 88 12.05 -5.89 -12.75
C THR A 88 11.94 -6.40 -14.20
N GLU A 89 12.65 -7.47 -14.57
CA GLU A 89 12.51 -8.12 -15.88
C GLU A 89 11.06 -8.61 -16.11
N LEU A 90 10.43 -9.18 -15.08
CA LEU A 90 9.04 -9.63 -15.14
C LEU A 90 8.03 -8.46 -15.19
N VAL A 91 8.29 -7.39 -14.45
CA VAL A 91 7.47 -6.15 -14.46
C VAL A 91 7.35 -5.59 -15.88
N VAL A 92 8.44 -5.57 -16.65
CA VAL A 92 8.42 -5.09 -18.04
C VAL A 92 7.45 -5.90 -18.89
N LEU A 93 7.36 -7.22 -18.70
CA LEU A 93 6.45 -8.09 -19.45
C LEU A 93 5.00 -8.03 -18.98
N LEU A 94 4.76 -7.67 -17.73
CA LEU A 94 3.41 -7.59 -17.17
C LEU A 94 2.80 -6.20 -17.29
N ALA A 95 3.63 -5.16 -17.35
CA ALA A 95 3.23 -3.75 -17.25
C ALA A 95 2.16 -3.29 -18.25
N GLU A 96 2.05 -3.91 -19.43
CA GLU A 96 1.08 -3.55 -20.46
C GLU A 96 -0.27 -4.24 -20.24
N ASP A 97 -0.26 -5.58 -20.08
CA ASP A 97 -1.47 -6.40 -20.06
C ASP A 97 -2.02 -6.64 -18.65
N ARG A 98 -1.11 -6.68 -17.65
CA ARG A 98 -1.38 -7.06 -16.26
C ARG A 98 -0.69 -6.09 -15.28
N PRO A 99 -1.10 -4.80 -15.28
CA PRO A 99 -0.40 -3.75 -14.53
C PRO A 99 -0.48 -3.94 -13.01
N ASP A 100 -1.55 -4.55 -12.49
CA ASP A 100 -1.67 -4.87 -11.06
C ASP A 100 -0.67 -5.97 -10.64
N ASP A 101 -0.45 -7.00 -11.44
CA ASP A 101 0.57 -8.02 -11.16
C ASP A 101 1.98 -7.46 -11.30
N ALA A 102 2.19 -6.59 -12.29
CA ALA A 102 3.42 -5.83 -12.40
C ALA A 102 3.67 -4.99 -11.13
N LEU A 103 2.63 -4.37 -10.57
CA LEU A 103 2.74 -3.59 -9.34
C LEU A 103 3.12 -4.47 -8.14
N VAL A 104 2.58 -5.68 -8.02
CA VAL A 104 2.99 -6.66 -7.00
C VAL A 104 4.49 -6.94 -7.10
N HIS A 105 5.00 -7.28 -8.29
CA HIS A 105 6.42 -7.57 -8.45
C HIS A 105 7.32 -6.33 -8.26
N ALA A 106 6.83 -5.14 -8.63
CA ALA A 106 7.56 -3.89 -8.43
C ALA A 106 7.70 -3.54 -6.93
N LEU A 107 6.65 -3.74 -6.13
CA LEU A 107 6.70 -3.53 -4.68
C LEU A 107 7.71 -4.48 -4.02
N GLU A 108 7.67 -5.76 -4.36
CA GLU A 108 8.63 -6.75 -3.86
C GLU A 108 10.08 -6.43 -4.27
N ALA A 109 10.30 -5.85 -5.46
CA ALA A 109 11.61 -5.37 -5.87
C ALA A 109 12.11 -4.21 -5.00
N THR A 110 11.21 -3.32 -4.57
CA THR A 110 11.55 -2.23 -3.63
C THR A 110 11.86 -2.76 -2.23
N GLU A 111 11.22 -3.84 -1.78
CA GLU A 111 11.56 -4.48 -0.50
C GLU A 111 12.94 -5.17 -0.56
N ALA A 112 13.25 -5.82 -1.67
CA ALA A 112 14.54 -6.47 -1.87
C ALA A 112 15.69 -5.46 -2.04
N SER A 113 15.43 -4.26 -2.55
CA SER A 113 16.45 -3.23 -2.81
C SER A 113 15.89 -1.83 -2.54
N PRO A 114 15.73 -1.44 -1.26
CA PRO A 114 15.02 -0.22 -0.87
C PRO A 114 15.78 1.07 -1.15
N GLU A 115 17.08 1.02 -1.40
CA GLU A 115 17.93 2.17 -1.74
C GLU A 115 17.97 2.47 -3.25
N GLU A 116 17.41 1.60 -4.10
CA GLU A 116 17.43 1.77 -5.55
C GLU A 116 16.28 2.67 -6.01
N LEU A 117 16.58 3.90 -6.42
CA LEU A 117 15.60 4.89 -6.86
C LEU A 117 14.74 4.40 -8.04
N GLU A 118 15.32 3.64 -8.96
CA GLU A 118 14.62 3.19 -10.17
C GLU A 118 13.45 2.25 -9.84
N HIS A 119 13.59 1.38 -8.84
CA HIS A 119 12.49 0.50 -8.41
C HIS A 119 11.31 1.32 -7.89
N TRP A 120 11.57 2.38 -7.13
CA TRP A 120 10.52 3.29 -6.66
C TRP A 120 9.85 4.04 -7.81
N ARG A 121 10.62 4.47 -8.82
CA ARG A 121 10.06 5.13 -10.02
C ARG A 121 9.12 4.21 -10.80
N ILE A 122 9.45 2.92 -10.89
CA ILE A 122 8.59 1.90 -11.50
C ILE A 122 7.27 1.76 -10.72
N VAL A 123 7.34 1.62 -9.39
CA VAL A 123 6.13 1.56 -8.53
C VAL A 123 5.27 2.81 -8.73
N ILE A 124 5.86 4.01 -8.67
CA ILE A 124 5.15 5.28 -8.88
C ILE A 124 4.44 5.29 -10.24
N GLY A 125 5.13 4.89 -11.31
CA GLY A 125 4.56 4.83 -12.65
C GLY A 125 3.40 3.83 -12.78
N LEU A 126 3.51 2.68 -12.12
CA LEU A 126 2.45 1.68 -12.07
C LEU A 126 1.24 2.17 -11.27
N CYS A 127 1.45 2.74 -10.08
CA CYS A 127 0.37 3.28 -9.26
C CYS A 127 -0.42 4.39 -9.97
N HIS A 128 0.24 5.25 -10.76
CA HIS A 128 -0.46 6.23 -11.59
C HIS A 128 -1.31 5.57 -12.68
N ARG A 129 -0.81 4.53 -13.34
CA ARG A 129 -1.56 3.79 -14.38
C ARG A 129 -2.75 3.02 -13.81
N THR A 130 -2.62 2.49 -12.61
CA THR A 130 -3.68 1.73 -11.92
C THR A 130 -4.57 2.59 -11.02
N ASN A 131 -4.39 3.92 -11.03
CA ASN A 131 -5.12 4.88 -10.17
C ASN A 131 -5.10 4.53 -8.66
N ARG A 132 -3.92 4.22 -8.11
CA ARG A 132 -3.71 3.86 -6.70
C ARG A 132 -2.89 4.92 -5.95
N PRO A 133 -3.44 6.10 -5.65
CA PRO A 133 -2.69 7.18 -5.00
C PRO A 133 -2.24 6.82 -3.57
N ALA A 134 -2.98 5.96 -2.86
CA ALA A 134 -2.62 5.48 -1.52
C ALA A 134 -1.30 4.68 -1.53
N LEU A 135 -1.04 3.87 -2.55
CA LEU A 135 0.23 3.16 -2.73
C LEU A 135 1.32 4.05 -3.33
N ALA A 136 0.95 5.04 -4.16
CA ALA A 136 1.90 5.98 -4.75
C ALA A 136 2.58 6.86 -3.69
N LEU A 137 1.84 7.34 -2.69
CA LEU A 137 2.34 8.32 -1.73
C LEU A 137 3.55 7.81 -0.92
N PRO A 138 3.54 6.61 -0.30
CA PRO A 138 4.72 6.04 0.36
C PRO A 138 5.92 5.88 -0.59
N ALA A 139 5.69 5.43 -1.83
CA ALA A 139 6.74 5.28 -2.83
C ALA A 139 7.36 6.62 -3.23
N LEU A 140 6.54 7.66 -3.40
CA LEU A 140 6.97 9.03 -3.66
C LEU A 140 7.78 9.60 -2.50
N ARG A 141 7.33 9.40 -1.26
CA ARG A 141 8.08 9.80 -0.04
C ARG A 141 9.48 9.19 -0.04
N ARG A 142 9.58 7.89 -0.35
CA ARG A 142 10.87 7.20 -0.39
C ARG A 142 11.75 7.68 -1.55
N ALA A 143 11.19 7.85 -2.75
CA ALA A 143 11.92 8.38 -3.90
C ALA A 143 12.48 9.78 -3.63
N ARG A 144 11.72 10.67 -2.96
CA ARG A 144 12.21 12.00 -2.56
C ARG A 144 13.36 11.94 -1.57
N ARG A 145 13.37 10.96 -0.66
CA ARG A 145 14.53 10.77 0.25
C ARG A 145 15.79 10.35 -0.49
N LEU A 146 15.66 9.54 -1.54
CA LEU A 146 16.78 9.08 -2.36
C LEU A 146 17.25 10.14 -3.36
N SER A 147 16.36 11.02 -3.82
CA SER A 147 16.67 12.12 -4.75
C SER A 147 15.99 13.43 -4.32
N PRO A 148 16.48 14.11 -3.27
CA PRO A 148 15.87 15.33 -2.74
C PRO A 148 15.80 16.50 -3.74
N GLU A 149 16.75 16.56 -4.68
CA GLU A 149 16.86 17.64 -5.68
C GLU A 149 15.88 17.51 -6.86
N ASP A 150 15.18 16.37 -7.00
CA ASP A 150 14.23 16.17 -8.09
C ASP A 150 12.89 16.86 -7.79
N ALA A 151 12.75 18.08 -8.28
CA ALA A 151 11.54 18.89 -8.15
C ALA A 151 10.28 18.19 -8.69
N ARG A 152 10.39 17.28 -9.67
CA ARG A 152 9.24 16.58 -10.25
C ARG A 152 8.60 15.63 -9.24
N LEU A 153 9.39 15.05 -8.33
CA LEU A 153 8.86 14.18 -7.27
C LEU A 153 8.00 14.96 -6.28
N ARG A 154 8.32 16.24 -6.05
CA ARG A 154 7.52 17.12 -5.18
C ARG A 154 6.14 17.38 -5.77
N GLU A 155 6.05 17.69 -7.06
CA GLU A 155 4.76 17.88 -7.75
C GLU A 155 3.91 16.60 -7.71
N LYS A 156 4.52 15.44 -7.93
CA LYS A 156 3.82 14.15 -7.86
C LYS A 156 3.28 13.83 -6.47
N VAL A 157 4.00 14.20 -5.40
CA VAL A 157 3.48 14.09 -4.03
C VAL A 157 2.22 14.92 -3.87
N LEU A 158 2.22 16.19 -4.29
CA LEU A 158 1.05 17.06 -4.19
C LEU A 158 -0.14 16.48 -4.96
N GLY A 159 0.09 15.96 -6.18
CA GLY A 159 -0.94 15.27 -6.95
C GLY A 159 -1.51 14.03 -6.24
N ALA A 160 -0.65 13.19 -5.65
CA ALA A 160 -1.09 12.01 -4.90
C ALA A 160 -1.88 12.39 -3.64
N ARG A 161 -1.48 13.45 -2.93
CA ARG A 161 -2.21 13.98 -1.77
C ARG A 161 -3.59 14.49 -2.16
N ALA A 162 -3.67 15.29 -3.22
CA ALA A 162 -4.94 15.84 -3.71
C ALA A 162 -5.92 14.72 -4.07
N ALA A 163 -5.44 13.64 -4.71
CA ALA A 163 -6.25 12.47 -5.02
C ALA A 163 -6.73 11.70 -3.77
N LEU A 164 -6.06 11.85 -2.62
CA LEU A 164 -6.48 11.29 -1.33
C LEU A 164 -7.32 12.26 -0.49
N GLY A 165 -7.64 13.45 -1.02
CA GLY A 165 -8.33 14.51 -0.26
C GLY A 165 -7.48 15.09 0.87
N LEU A 166 -6.16 14.87 0.87
CA LEU A 166 -5.26 15.39 1.88
C LEU A 166 -4.92 16.87 1.59
N PRO A 167 -4.98 17.77 2.58
CA PRO A 167 -4.64 19.17 2.38
C PRO A 167 -3.21 19.36 1.86
N GLU A 168 -2.99 20.37 1.02
CA GLU A 168 -1.62 20.74 0.59
C GLU A 168 -0.76 21.22 1.76
N SER A 169 -1.38 21.87 2.75
CA SER A 169 -0.72 22.40 3.95
C SER A 169 0.01 21.32 4.79
N THR A 170 -0.27 20.04 4.54
CA THR A 170 0.36 18.91 5.24
C THR A 170 1.48 18.22 4.48
N ALA A 171 1.79 18.64 3.26
CA ALA A 171 2.88 18.06 2.46
C ALA A 171 4.25 18.06 3.15
N MET A 172 4.41 18.83 4.24
CA MET A 172 5.59 18.82 5.09
C MET A 172 6.00 17.41 5.55
N LEU A 173 5.08 16.50 5.92
CA LEU A 173 5.47 15.13 6.35
C LEU A 173 6.02 14.28 5.20
N ASP A 174 5.78 14.69 3.95
CA ASP A 174 6.27 13.99 2.77
C ASP A 174 7.63 14.51 2.30
N ALA A 175 8.15 15.56 2.94
CA ALA A 175 9.40 16.17 2.57
C ALA A 175 10.61 15.41 3.17
N PRO A 176 11.78 15.44 2.51
CA PRO A 176 13.03 14.95 3.09
C PRO A 176 13.36 15.66 4.42
N PRO A 177 14.12 15.03 5.34
CA PRO A 177 14.34 15.58 6.68
C PRO A 177 14.82 17.03 6.73
N VAL A 178 15.80 17.40 5.88
CA VAL A 178 16.32 18.78 5.82
C VAL A 178 15.24 19.79 5.43
N GLU A 179 14.39 19.44 4.47
CA GLU A 179 13.29 20.30 4.02
C GLU A 179 12.22 20.43 5.12
N GLN A 180 11.93 19.35 5.86
CA GLN A 180 11.02 19.43 7.02
C GLN A 180 11.55 20.39 8.09
N VAL A 181 12.84 20.30 8.42
CA VAL A 181 13.45 21.23 9.38
C VAL A 181 13.37 22.65 8.85
N ALA A 182 13.75 22.89 7.58
CA ALA A 182 13.69 24.23 6.99
C ALA A 182 12.27 24.83 7.05
N GLN A 183 11.24 24.03 6.75
CA GLN A 183 9.84 24.46 6.86
C GLN A 183 9.46 24.77 8.32
N ALA A 184 9.81 23.91 9.28
CA ALA A 184 9.56 24.13 10.70
C ALA A 184 10.25 25.40 11.24
N LEU A 185 11.47 25.70 10.79
CA LEU A 185 12.22 26.91 11.15
C LEU A 185 11.63 28.18 10.50
N SER A 186 10.91 28.03 9.39
CA SER A 186 10.26 29.14 8.69
C SER A 186 8.93 29.57 9.30
N LEU A 187 8.37 28.76 10.21
CA LEU A 187 7.11 29.03 10.87
C LEU A 187 7.16 30.33 11.70
N PRO A 188 6.06 31.10 11.77
CA PRO A 188 6.05 32.42 12.41
C PRO A 188 6.60 32.40 13.84
N THR A 189 6.20 31.41 14.65
CA THR A 189 6.61 31.33 16.06
C THR A 189 8.08 30.94 16.19
N ALA A 190 8.56 30.01 15.36
CA ALA A 190 9.97 29.64 15.33
C ALA A 190 10.84 30.82 14.94
N ARG A 191 10.48 31.55 13.88
CA ARG A 191 11.21 32.73 13.41
C ARG A 191 11.30 33.81 14.50
N ALA A 192 10.22 34.07 15.22
CA ALA A 192 10.19 35.07 16.28
C ALA A 192 11.16 34.70 17.43
N VAL A 193 11.07 33.48 17.96
CA VAL A 193 11.90 33.04 19.09
C VAL A 193 13.39 32.91 18.68
N ILE A 194 13.67 32.49 17.44
CA ILE A 194 15.04 32.41 16.90
C ILE A 194 15.65 33.80 16.75
N ALA A 195 14.88 34.78 16.24
CA ALA A 195 15.35 36.15 16.06
C ALA A 195 15.62 36.85 17.40
N GLU A 196 14.73 36.67 18.38
CA GLU A 196 14.92 37.19 19.73
C GLU A 196 16.19 36.62 20.39
N ALA A 197 16.47 35.33 20.15
CA ALA A 197 17.67 34.65 20.64
C ALA A 197 18.96 34.95 19.85
N LYS A 198 18.87 35.67 18.71
CA LYS A 198 19.98 35.92 17.78
C LYS A 198 20.64 34.64 17.25
N LEU A 199 19.82 33.63 16.91
CA LEU A 199 20.26 32.31 16.43
C LEU A 199 19.95 32.06 14.95
N GLU A 200 19.72 33.10 14.17
CA GLU A 200 19.35 33.01 12.75
C GLU A 200 20.42 32.29 11.93
N ALA A 201 21.71 32.53 12.22
CA ALA A 201 22.81 31.84 11.55
C ALA A 201 22.77 30.32 11.77
N ALA A 202 22.47 29.88 12.99
CA ALA A 202 22.30 28.46 13.30
C ALA A 202 21.10 27.87 12.58
N ALA A 203 19.96 28.58 12.56
CA ALA A 203 18.75 28.15 11.88
C ALA A 203 18.93 28.04 10.35
N VAL A 204 19.59 29.02 9.73
CA VAL A 204 19.89 29.00 8.28
C VAL A 204 20.85 27.84 7.94
N ALA A 205 21.88 27.62 8.75
CA ALA A 205 22.79 26.49 8.54
C ALA A 205 22.04 25.15 8.65
N LEU A 206 21.16 25.00 9.65
CA LEU A 206 20.37 23.80 9.86
C LEU A 206 19.37 23.54 8.72
N GLY A 207 18.66 24.57 8.27
CA GLY A 207 17.71 24.48 7.15
C GLY A 207 18.34 24.17 5.79
N ARG A 208 19.67 24.31 5.65
CA ARG A 208 20.43 23.88 4.47
C ARG A 208 21.16 22.54 4.67
N GLY A 209 20.99 21.89 5.83
CA GLY A 209 21.68 20.65 6.17
C GLY A 209 23.17 20.81 6.53
N ALA A 210 23.65 22.04 6.77
CA ALA A 210 25.04 22.31 7.17
C ALA A 210 25.25 22.05 8.67
N LEU A 211 25.17 20.78 9.08
CA LEU A 211 25.07 20.36 10.49
C LEU A 211 26.26 20.84 11.35
N MET A 212 27.48 20.78 10.81
CA MET A 212 28.69 21.21 11.52
C MET A 212 28.69 22.72 11.79
N GLU A 213 28.23 23.51 10.83
CA GLU A 213 28.12 24.96 10.99
C GLU A 213 27.00 25.31 11.98
N ALA A 214 25.84 24.67 11.88
CA ALA A 214 24.75 24.84 12.83
C ALA A 214 25.20 24.53 14.27
N LYS A 215 25.92 23.41 14.46
CA LYS A 215 26.48 23.01 15.75
C LYS A 215 27.47 24.04 16.29
N ARG A 216 28.38 24.54 15.45
CA ARG A 216 29.33 25.59 15.82
C ARG A 216 28.63 26.85 16.30
N GLN A 217 27.63 27.33 15.54
CA GLN A 217 26.85 28.52 15.90
C GLN A 217 26.11 28.34 17.24
N LEU A 218 25.55 27.16 17.51
CA LEU A 218 24.88 26.86 18.78
C LEU A 218 25.83 26.78 19.98
N VAL A 219 27.08 26.38 19.76
CA VAL A 219 28.13 26.34 20.81
C VAL A 219 28.64 27.74 21.14
N LEU A 220 28.81 28.59 20.12
CA LEU A 220 29.30 29.97 20.26
C LEU A 220 28.26 30.94 20.84
N ALA A 221 26.98 30.54 20.89
CA ALA A 221 25.91 31.33 21.49
C ALA A 221 26.18 31.65 22.97
N LEU A 222 25.68 32.81 23.42
CA LEU A 222 25.81 33.25 24.82
C LEU A 222 25.28 32.20 25.80
N ALA A 223 25.89 32.09 26.98
CA ALA A 223 25.50 31.12 28.00
C ALA A 223 24.01 31.20 28.37
N SER A 224 23.45 32.41 28.48
CA SER A 224 22.03 32.66 28.73
C SER A 224 21.11 32.18 27.61
N THR A 225 21.60 32.16 26.36
CA THR A 225 20.84 31.74 25.18
C THR A 225 20.88 30.22 25.00
N ARG A 226 21.94 29.55 25.47
CA ARG A 226 22.18 28.11 25.27
C ARG A 226 21.17 27.19 25.95
N THR A 227 20.37 27.69 26.88
CA THR A 227 19.29 26.95 27.57
C THR A 227 17.90 27.47 27.22
N GLY A 228 17.79 28.47 26.34
CA GLY A 228 16.51 29.05 25.93
C GLY A 228 15.73 28.17 24.95
N ALA A 229 14.47 28.54 24.72
CA ALA A 229 13.55 27.82 23.84
C ALA A 229 14.10 27.61 22.43
N ALA A 230 14.63 28.66 21.79
CA ALA A 230 15.21 28.56 20.44
C ALA A 230 16.40 27.60 20.37
N ALA A 231 17.35 27.69 21.30
CA ALA A 231 18.53 26.83 21.28
C ALA A 231 18.17 25.35 21.51
N THR A 232 17.22 25.08 22.41
CA THR A 232 16.76 23.72 22.70
C THR A 232 16.00 23.12 21.52
N PHE A 233 15.14 23.92 20.87
CA PHE A 233 14.45 23.53 19.64
C PHE A 233 15.42 23.23 18.49
N LEU A 234 16.38 24.12 18.23
CA LEU A 234 17.40 23.92 17.19
C LEU A 234 18.28 22.68 17.45
N ARG A 235 18.61 22.39 18.71
CA ARG A 235 19.36 21.18 19.08
C ARG A 235 18.54 19.92 18.84
N ALA A 236 17.25 19.92 19.15
CA ALA A 236 16.38 18.78 18.90
C ALA A 236 16.33 18.44 17.39
N GLU A 237 16.16 19.45 16.53
CA GLU A 237 16.19 19.24 15.08
C GLU A 237 17.58 18.87 14.55
N LEU A 238 18.66 19.38 15.15
CA LEU A 238 20.03 18.95 14.84
C LEU A 238 20.27 17.47 15.16
N LEU A 239 19.81 16.99 16.32
CA LEU A 239 19.93 15.57 16.69
C LEU A 239 19.19 14.67 15.69
N TRP A 240 18.02 15.11 15.23
CA TRP A 240 17.26 14.38 14.22
C TRP A 240 18.01 14.30 12.88
N LEU A 241 18.56 15.41 12.40
CA LEU A 241 19.36 15.44 11.16
C LEU A 241 20.70 14.70 11.28
N GLU A 242 21.30 14.63 12.47
CA GLU A 242 22.47 13.79 12.77
C GLU A 242 22.13 12.28 12.77
N GLY A 243 20.86 11.89 12.62
CA GLY A 243 20.43 10.49 12.60
C GLY A 243 20.51 9.81 13.97
N LYS A 244 20.32 10.57 15.05
CA LYS A 244 20.30 10.01 16.41
C LYS A 244 19.09 9.08 16.61
N PRO A 245 19.16 8.13 17.57
CA PRO A 245 18.03 7.27 17.90
C PRO A 245 16.74 8.06 18.14
N GLN A 246 15.61 7.54 17.66
CA GLN A 246 14.31 8.22 17.76
C GLN A 246 13.95 8.59 19.20
N ALA A 247 14.27 7.72 20.17
CA ALA A 247 14.04 8.00 21.59
C ALA A 247 14.78 9.26 22.08
N ASP A 248 16.02 9.47 21.62
CA ASP A 248 16.83 10.64 21.98
C ASP A 248 16.28 11.91 21.33
N VAL A 249 15.85 11.81 20.07
CA VAL A 249 15.23 12.92 19.33
C VAL A 249 13.91 13.32 19.99
N GLU A 250 13.08 12.35 20.35
CA GLU A 250 11.81 12.59 21.04
C GLU A 250 12.02 13.22 22.41
N ALA A 251 12.98 12.72 23.20
CA ALA A 251 13.33 13.31 24.49
C ALA A 251 13.78 14.77 24.33
N ALA A 252 14.60 15.05 23.31
CA ALA A 252 15.04 16.41 23.01
C ALA A 252 13.89 17.33 22.55
N ARG A 253 12.98 16.83 21.70
CA ARG A 253 11.78 17.57 21.27
C ARG A 253 10.83 17.84 22.43
N ARG A 254 10.65 16.89 23.34
CA ARG A 254 9.86 17.06 24.57
C ARG A 254 10.49 18.12 25.49
N ALA A 255 11.80 18.03 25.72
CA ALA A 255 12.52 19.04 26.47
C ALA A 255 12.36 20.45 25.84
N ALA A 256 12.47 20.56 24.51
CA ALA A 256 12.27 21.83 23.80
C ALA A 256 10.85 22.38 23.95
N PHE A 257 9.84 21.51 23.90
CA PHE A 257 8.43 21.86 24.09
C PHE A 257 8.12 22.36 25.50
N GLU A 258 8.78 21.81 26.53
CA GLU A 258 8.56 22.16 27.93
C GLU A 258 9.24 23.47 28.36
N VAL A 259 10.18 24.01 27.55
CA VAL A 259 10.82 25.29 27.86
C VAL A 259 9.78 26.43 27.78
N PRO A 260 9.69 27.31 28.80
CA PRO A 260 8.83 28.49 28.72
C PRO A 260 9.14 29.35 27.49
N GLY A 261 8.10 29.74 26.75
CA GLY A 261 8.26 30.46 25.48
C GLY A 261 8.63 29.57 24.28
N ALA A 262 8.48 28.24 24.40
CA ALA A 262 8.63 27.32 23.27
C ALA A 262 7.79 27.77 22.06
N PRO A 263 8.36 27.83 20.84
CA PRO A 263 7.59 28.14 19.66
C PRO A 263 6.52 27.06 19.41
N GLY A 264 5.38 27.43 18.83
CA GLY A 264 4.35 26.45 18.43
C GLY A 264 4.92 25.36 17.51
N ALA A 265 5.96 25.68 16.74
CA ALA A 265 6.74 24.73 15.95
C ALA A 265 7.31 23.55 16.78
N ALA A 266 7.72 23.76 18.04
CA ALA A 266 8.22 22.68 18.89
C ALA A 266 7.11 21.66 19.22
N ALA A 267 5.89 22.15 19.48
CA ALA A 267 4.73 21.29 19.69
C ALA A 267 4.36 20.50 18.42
N LEU A 268 4.41 21.14 17.24
CA LEU A 268 4.21 20.45 15.96
C LEU A 268 5.22 19.33 15.75
N ARG A 269 6.52 19.58 15.94
CA ARG A 269 7.57 18.57 15.69
C ARG A 269 7.52 17.40 16.67
N LEU A 270 7.16 17.67 17.94
CA LEU A 270 6.90 16.58 18.89
C LEU A 270 5.64 15.80 18.49
N GLY A 271 4.57 16.49 18.07
CA GLY A 271 3.33 15.87 17.58
C GLY A 271 3.57 14.97 16.38
N ASP A 272 4.38 15.42 15.41
CA ASP A 272 4.82 14.63 14.25
C ASP A 272 5.51 13.33 14.68
N SER A 273 6.37 13.41 15.72
CA SER A 273 7.05 12.22 16.27
C SER A 273 6.07 11.23 16.91
N ARG A 274 5.05 11.74 17.61
CA ARG A 274 4.00 10.91 18.23
C ARG A 274 3.07 10.27 17.21
N LEU A 275 2.73 11.02 16.15
CA LEU A 275 1.99 10.50 15.02
C LEU A 275 2.74 9.33 14.35
N GLU A 276 4.04 9.48 14.13
CA GLU A 276 4.91 8.41 13.59
C GLU A 276 4.99 7.20 14.53
N ALA A 277 5.03 7.42 15.85
CA ALA A 277 5.02 6.37 16.86
C ALA A 277 3.66 5.67 17.04
N GLY A 278 2.60 6.19 16.41
CA GLY A 278 1.23 5.66 16.53
C GLY A 278 0.44 6.15 17.74
N ASP A 279 0.98 7.07 18.54
CA ASP A 279 0.29 7.70 19.66
C ASP A 279 -0.57 8.87 19.17
N LEU A 280 -1.74 8.52 18.62
CA LEU A 280 -2.65 9.49 18.02
C LEU A 280 -3.28 10.43 19.04
N GLU A 281 -3.42 10.04 20.30
CA GLU A 281 -4.02 10.88 21.33
C GLU A 281 -3.03 11.99 21.76
N GLU A 282 -1.77 11.62 22.03
CA GLU A 282 -0.75 12.61 22.37
C GLU A 282 -0.46 13.54 21.17
N ALA A 283 -0.40 13.00 19.94
CA ALA A 283 -0.24 13.81 18.74
C ALA A 283 -1.36 14.86 18.61
N GLN A 284 -2.62 14.47 18.81
CA GLN A 284 -3.76 15.39 18.75
C GLN A 284 -3.65 16.52 19.79
N ALA A 285 -3.29 16.19 21.03
CA ALA A 285 -3.11 17.19 22.09
C ALA A 285 -1.98 18.19 21.76
N LEU A 286 -0.88 17.71 21.18
CA LEU A 286 0.24 18.54 20.76
C LEU A 286 -0.11 19.46 19.60
N TYR A 287 -0.90 18.98 18.63
CA TYR A 287 -1.40 19.83 17.54
C TYR A 287 -2.36 20.91 18.03
N ALA A 288 -3.27 20.59 18.95
CA ALA A 288 -4.12 21.59 19.59
C ALA A 288 -3.29 22.65 20.34
N ARG A 289 -2.21 22.24 21.01
CA ARG A 289 -1.28 23.15 21.68
C ARG A 289 -0.52 24.05 20.70
N ALA A 290 -0.07 23.49 19.57
CA ALA A 290 0.55 24.26 18.50
C ALA A 290 -0.40 25.32 17.93
N ALA A 291 -1.67 24.96 17.72
CA ALA A 291 -2.69 25.88 17.25
C ALA A 291 -2.87 27.06 18.21
N GLY A 292 -2.97 26.79 19.51
CA GLY A 292 -3.05 27.82 20.55
C GLY A 292 -1.80 28.70 20.67
N ASN A 293 -0.66 28.20 20.21
CA ASN A 293 0.63 28.90 20.26
C ASN A 293 0.99 29.61 18.94
N GLY A 294 0.03 29.87 18.06
CA GLY A 294 0.24 30.68 16.85
C GLY A 294 0.49 29.90 15.55
N GLU A 295 0.32 28.57 15.55
CA GLU A 295 0.52 27.70 14.38
C GLU A 295 -0.80 27.04 13.89
N ALA A 296 -1.93 27.71 14.05
CA ALA A 296 -3.27 27.16 13.80
C ALA A 296 -3.44 26.55 12.40
N ALA A 297 -2.95 27.21 11.35
CA ALA A 297 -3.10 26.72 9.98
C ALA A 297 -2.35 25.39 9.73
N VAL A 298 -1.15 25.24 10.28
CA VAL A 298 -0.33 24.03 10.14
C VAL A 298 -0.88 22.91 11.01
N ALA A 299 -1.32 23.23 12.23
CA ALA A 299 -1.96 22.28 13.14
C ALA A 299 -3.26 21.69 12.56
N ALA A 300 -4.13 22.52 11.98
CA ALA A 300 -5.35 22.05 11.31
C ALA A 300 -5.04 21.09 10.16
N GLY A 301 -3.94 21.34 9.45
CA GLY A 301 -3.41 20.38 8.50
C GLY A 301 -3.13 19.02 9.15
N ARG A 302 -2.31 19.01 10.22
CA ARG A 302 -1.90 17.77 10.91
C ARG A 302 -3.06 16.96 11.48
N GLU A 303 -4.14 17.61 11.90
CA GLU A 303 -5.37 16.94 12.32
C GLU A 303 -6.02 16.13 11.20
N ALA A 304 -5.93 16.58 9.94
CA ALA A 304 -6.40 15.81 8.79
C ALA A 304 -5.57 14.54 8.57
N GLU A 305 -4.25 14.62 8.71
CA GLU A 305 -3.36 13.46 8.58
C GLU A 305 -3.55 12.46 9.73
N LEU A 306 -3.74 12.96 10.94
CA LEU A 306 -4.10 12.15 12.11
C LEU A 306 -5.44 11.43 11.91
N SER A 307 -6.44 12.13 11.36
CA SER A 307 -7.74 11.55 11.05
C SER A 307 -7.64 10.42 10.03
N GLU A 308 -6.80 10.58 9.00
CA GLU A 308 -6.57 9.53 8.02
C GLU A 308 -5.81 8.33 8.63
N ARG A 309 -4.77 8.59 9.43
CA ARG A 309 -4.06 7.52 10.15
C ARG A 309 -4.97 6.75 11.10
N ARG A 310 -5.91 7.44 11.75
CA ARG A 310 -6.94 6.82 12.60
C ARG A 310 -7.87 5.92 11.79
N ARG A 311 -8.28 6.33 10.59
CA ARG A 311 -9.08 5.48 9.69
C ARG A 311 -8.32 4.23 9.26
N GLU A 312 -7.03 4.37 8.92
CA GLU A 312 -6.17 3.25 8.55
C GLU A 312 -6.05 2.23 9.70
N LEU A 313 -5.71 2.69 10.91
CA LEU A 313 -5.62 1.83 12.10
C LEU A 313 -6.98 1.21 12.46
N ALA A 314 -8.08 1.91 12.23
CA ALA A 314 -9.42 1.36 12.45
C ALA A 314 -9.75 0.19 11.50
N ARG A 315 -9.06 0.04 10.36
CA ARG A 315 -9.19 -1.13 9.47
C ARG A 315 -8.47 -2.37 10.03
N ASP A 316 -7.53 -2.16 10.95
CA ASP A 316 -6.78 -3.22 11.65
C ASP A 316 -7.50 -3.74 12.90
N VAL A 317 -8.63 -3.12 13.26
CA VAL A 317 -9.42 -3.52 14.41
C VAL A 317 -10.67 -4.29 13.95
N PRO A 318 -10.94 -5.50 14.48
CA PRO A 318 -12.18 -6.22 14.26
C PRO A 318 -13.40 -5.36 14.62
N ALA A 319 -14.41 -5.34 13.77
CA ALA A 319 -15.57 -4.49 13.96
C ALA A 319 -16.86 -5.17 13.51
N VAL A 320 -17.97 -4.79 14.16
CA VAL A 320 -19.31 -5.23 13.78
C VAL A 320 -19.69 -4.60 12.45
N GLY A 321 -20.19 -5.41 11.52
CA GLY A 321 -20.75 -4.98 10.25
C GLY A 321 -19.75 -4.42 9.25
N ARG A 322 -18.43 -4.45 9.52
CA ARG A 322 -17.40 -3.94 8.60
C ARG A 322 -16.75 -5.06 7.80
N ILE A 323 -16.75 -4.94 6.49
CA ILE A 323 -16.11 -5.89 5.57
C ILE A 323 -15.72 -5.20 4.26
N GLY A 324 -14.68 -5.67 3.58
CA GLY A 324 -14.37 -5.31 2.21
C GLY A 324 -15.20 -6.10 1.20
N VAL A 325 -15.71 -5.43 0.16
CA VAL A 325 -16.39 -6.05 -0.96
C VAL A 325 -15.46 -6.02 -2.17
N LEU A 326 -15.11 -7.20 -2.71
CA LEU A 326 -14.25 -7.25 -3.89
C LEU A 326 -15.07 -7.05 -5.16
N GLY A 327 -14.79 -5.97 -5.86
CA GLY A 327 -15.40 -5.60 -7.13
C GLY A 327 -14.40 -5.67 -8.28
N TRP A 328 -14.93 -5.57 -9.50
CA TRP A 328 -14.14 -5.52 -10.72
C TRP A 328 -14.73 -4.46 -11.66
N HIS A 329 -13.87 -3.68 -12.31
CA HIS A 329 -14.22 -2.81 -13.43
C HIS A 329 -13.17 -2.97 -14.53
N PRO A 330 -13.36 -2.41 -15.75
CA PRO A 330 -12.41 -2.59 -16.86
C PRO A 330 -10.96 -2.16 -16.59
N GLY A 331 -10.72 -1.40 -15.53
CA GLY A 331 -9.40 -0.94 -15.09
C GLY A 331 -8.73 -1.82 -14.04
N GLY A 332 -9.39 -2.90 -13.57
CA GLY A 332 -8.85 -3.83 -12.58
C GLY A 332 -9.81 -4.17 -11.45
N GLY A 333 -9.30 -4.93 -10.48
CA GLY A 333 -10.00 -5.23 -9.24
C GLY A 333 -9.93 -4.07 -8.25
N HIS A 334 -10.90 -3.98 -7.35
CA HIS A 334 -10.88 -3.02 -6.24
C HIS A 334 -11.54 -3.59 -4.99
N VAL A 335 -11.23 -3.01 -3.83
CA VAL A 335 -11.86 -3.33 -2.54
C VAL A 335 -12.72 -2.16 -2.10
N SER A 336 -14.02 -2.38 -1.97
CA SER A 336 -14.97 -1.36 -1.52
C SER A 336 -15.26 -1.58 -0.03
N PRO A 337 -14.96 -0.63 0.88
CA PRO A 337 -15.30 -0.79 2.28
C PRO A 337 -16.83 -0.68 2.47
N LEU A 338 -17.40 -1.66 3.16
CA LEU A 338 -18.82 -1.74 3.48
C LEU A 338 -19.00 -1.72 4.99
N GLU A 339 -19.94 -0.89 5.45
CA GLU A 339 -20.43 -0.85 6.82
C GLU A 339 -21.90 -1.28 6.87
N ALA A 340 -22.27 -1.99 7.93
CA ALA A 340 -23.63 -2.44 8.18
C ALA A 340 -24.05 -2.10 9.61
N VAL A 341 -25.25 -1.56 9.77
CA VAL A 341 -25.85 -1.30 11.08
C VAL A 341 -27.28 -1.84 11.13
N ALA A 342 -27.61 -2.47 12.26
CA ALA A 342 -28.96 -2.90 12.58
C ALA A 342 -29.58 -1.91 13.58
N VAL A 343 -30.68 -1.25 13.21
CA VAL A 343 -31.36 -0.25 14.04
C VAL A 343 -32.81 -0.69 14.32
N PRO A 344 -33.40 -0.39 15.50
CA PRO A 344 -34.80 -0.76 15.78
C PRO A 344 -35.73 -0.27 14.68
N GLY A 345 -36.57 -1.17 14.15
CA GLY A 345 -37.34 -0.91 12.94
C GLY A 345 -38.37 -1.98 12.62
N ARG A 346 -38.64 -2.17 11.33
CA ARG A 346 -39.66 -3.09 10.80
C ARG A 346 -39.07 -4.20 9.92
N GLY A 347 -37.75 -4.37 9.93
CA GLY A 347 -37.06 -5.38 9.11
C GLY A 347 -36.89 -4.94 7.65
N VAL A 348 -36.67 -3.63 7.42
CA VAL A 348 -36.46 -3.05 6.10
C VAL A 348 -34.97 -2.96 5.79
N LEU A 349 -34.59 -3.28 4.55
CA LEU A 349 -33.25 -3.07 4.02
C LEU A 349 -33.10 -1.66 3.42
N ARG A 350 -31.98 -1.01 3.69
CA ARG A 350 -31.52 0.20 2.98
C ARG A 350 -30.09 0.00 2.50
N SER A 351 -29.78 0.53 1.33
CA SER A 351 -28.44 0.49 0.74
C SER A 351 -28.05 1.87 0.20
N SER A 352 -26.85 2.35 0.53
CA SER A 352 -26.32 3.66 0.11
C SER A 352 -24.83 3.61 -0.23
N GLY A 353 -24.34 4.63 -0.95
CA GLY A 353 -22.95 4.71 -1.42
C GLY A 353 -22.79 4.29 -2.89
N HIS A 354 -23.52 4.98 -3.78
CA HIS A 354 -23.44 4.80 -5.24
C HIS A 354 -23.70 3.36 -5.74
N VAL A 355 -24.77 2.74 -5.24
CA VAL A 355 -25.16 1.37 -5.60
C VAL A 355 -26.10 1.34 -6.80
N GLY A 356 -25.66 0.63 -7.86
CA GLY A 356 -26.38 0.41 -9.11
C GLY A 356 -27.50 -0.64 -9.00
N PRO A 357 -28.25 -0.89 -10.09
CA PRO A 357 -29.39 -1.81 -10.08
C PRO A 357 -29.04 -3.25 -9.68
N GLU A 358 -27.98 -3.84 -10.24
CA GLU A 358 -27.54 -5.20 -9.90
C GLU A 358 -26.99 -5.26 -8.48
N GLY A 359 -26.31 -4.19 -8.04
CA GLY A 359 -25.85 -4.07 -6.66
C GLY A 359 -27.02 -4.05 -5.66
N ARG A 360 -28.13 -3.38 -5.99
CA ARG A 360 -29.35 -3.38 -5.17
C ARG A 360 -30.02 -4.74 -5.16
N GLU A 361 -30.14 -5.38 -6.31
CA GLU A 361 -30.67 -6.75 -6.41
C GLU A 361 -29.84 -7.73 -5.58
N SER A 362 -28.51 -7.64 -5.66
CA SER A 362 -27.60 -8.46 -4.84
C SER A 362 -27.83 -8.26 -3.34
N ALA A 363 -28.07 -7.01 -2.91
CA ALA A 363 -28.40 -6.69 -1.52
C ALA A 363 -29.75 -7.27 -1.09
N ASP A 364 -30.78 -7.19 -1.94
CA ASP A 364 -32.11 -7.76 -1.67
C ASP A 364 -32.06 -9.29 -1.54
N VAL A 365 -31.31 -9.96 -2.41
CA VAL A 365 -31.11 -11.42 -2.36
C VAL A 365 -30.31 -11.82 -1.12
N ALA A 366 -29.20 -11.14 -0.83
CA ALA A 366 -28.39 -11.37 0.36
C ALA A 366 -29.20 -11.20 1.65
N PHE A 367 -30.02 -10.15 1.71
CA PHE A 367 -30.91 -9.87 2.83
C PHE A 367 -31.97 -10.96 3.01
N SER A 368 -32.62 -11.38 1.92
CA SER A 368 -33.62 -12.44 1.92
C SER A 368 -33.01 -13.80 2.33
N ALA A 369 -31.81 -14.10 1.85
CA ALA A 369 -31.06 -15.31 2.23
C ALA A 369 -30.67 -15.30 3.72
N ALA A 370 -30.17 -14.17 4.24
CA ALA A 370 -29.87 -14.01 5.66
C ALA A 370 -31.13 -14.14 6.53
N ARG A 371 -32.23 -13.51 6.12
CA ARG A 371 -33.51 -13.53 6.85
C ARG A 371 -34.14 -14.90 6.89
N SER A 372 -34.18 -15.63 5.78
CA SER A 372 -34.74 -17.00 5.75
C SER A 372 -33.97 -17.98 6.65
N ARG A 373 -32.68 -17.70 6.90
CA ARG A 373 -31.79 -18.48 7.74
C ARG A 373 -31.69 -18.00 9.19
N ALA A 374 -32.28 -16.86 9.52
CA ALA A 374 -32.16 -16.26 10.85
C ALA A 374 -32.45 -17.24 12.02
N PRO A 375 -33.45 -18.14 11.94
CA PRO A 375 -33.67 -19.13 13.00
C PRO A 375 -32.50 -20.12 13.14
N LEU A 376 -31.98 -20.63 12.02
CA LEU A 376 -30.86 -21.59 11.99
C LEU A 376 -29.55 -20.97 12.49
N LEU A 377 -29.37 -19.67 12.26
CA LEU A 377 -28.18 -18.92 12.66
C LEU A 377 -28.26 -18.34 14.08
N GLY A 378 -29.34 -18.62 14.82
CA GLY A 378 -29.55 -18.14 16.19
C GLY A 378 -29.88 -16.64 16.28
N LEU A 379 -30.39 -16.05 15.21
CA LEU A 379 -30.81 -14.64 15.15
C LEU A 379 -32.32 -14.45 15.44
N GLY A 380 -33.11 -15.52 15.32
CA GLY A 380 -34.54 -15.51 15.66
C GLY A 380 -35.31 -14.36 14.99
N ASP A 381 -36.15 -13.67 15.77
CA ASP A 381 -37.00 -12.57 15.29
C ASP A 381 -36.26 -11.22 15.13
N ILE A 382 -34.97 -11.13 15.49
CA ILE A 382 -34.21 -9.87 15.44
C ILE A 382 -34.28 -9.25 14.05
N VAL A 383 -34.16 -10.07 13.00
CA VAL A 383 -34.17 -9.60 11.61
C VAL A 383 -35.51 -8.94 11.22
N SER A 384 -36.61 -9.28 11.87
CA SER A 384 -37.92 -8.64 11.62
C SER A 384 -38.17 -7.41 12.50
N ARG A 385 -37.39 -7.21 13.57
CA ARG A 385 -37.53 -6.08 14.51
C ARG A 385 -36.52 -4.95 14.29
N TYR A 386 -35.54 -5.19 13.41
CA TYR A 386 -34.45 -4.25 13.15
C TYR A 386 -34.29 -4.03 11.65
N ASP A 387 -34.28 -2.77 11.24
CA ASP A 387 -33.91 -2.36 9.90
C ASP A 387 -32.40 -2.52 9.72
N LEU A 388 -31.99 -2.95 8.53
CA LEU A 388 -30.59 -3.08 8.15
C LEU A 388 -30.22 -1.97 7.18
N HIS A 389 -29.19 -1.20 7.51
CA HIS A 389 -28.61 -0.23 6.59
C HIS A 389 -27.20 -0.66 6.22
N LEU A 390 -27.00 -0.94 4.93
CA LEU A 390 -25.72 -1.21 4.29
C LEU A 390 -25.20 0.08 3.62
N HIS A 391 -23.97 0.46 3.91
CA HIS A 391 -23.36 1.67 3.37
C HIS A 391 -21.95 1.40 2.86
N TYR A 392 -21.74 1.62 1.57
CA TYR A 392 -20.39 1.74 1.01
C TYR A 392 -19.82 3.12 1.35
N THR A 393 -18.67 3.16 2.01
CA THR A 393 -18.07 4.41 2.46
C THR A 393 -17.33 5.15 1.35
N ASP A 394 -16.99 4.45 0.26
CA ASP A 394 -16.38 5.03 -0.93
C ASP A 394 -17.44 5.37 -1.99
N THR A 395 -17.40 6.59 -2.51
CA THR A 395 -18.42 7.10 -3.46
C THR A 395 -17.90 7.21 -4.89
N GLU A 396 -16.61 6.97 -5.10
CA GLU A 396 -15.92 7.23 -6.37
C GLU A 396 -16.07 6.09 -7.38
N VAL A 397 -16.29 4.87 -6.90
CA VAL A 397 -16.40 3.67 -7.74
C VAL A 397 -17.83 3.16 -7.68
N GLY A 398 -18.49 3.09 -8.84
CA GLY A 398 -19.84 2.55 -8.93
C GLY A 398 -19.93 1.11 -8.46
N LYS A 399 -20.92 0.81 -7.61
CA LYS A 399 -21.14 -0.52 -7.02
C LYS A 399 -22.26 -1.22 -7.76
N ASP A 400 -21.92 -1.86 -8.88
CA ASP A 400 -22.87 -2.61 -9.69
C ASP A 400 -22.31 -3.99 -9.99
N GLY A 401 -23.09 -5.04 -9.72
CA GLY A 401 -22.69 -6.43 -9.89
C GLY A 401 -23.11 -7.36 -8.77
N LEU A 402 -23.49 -8.58 -9.15
CA LEU A 402 -23.97 -9.62 -8.24
C LEU A 402 -22.89 -10.22 -7.32
N SER A 403 -21.62 -9.95 -7.61
CA SER A 403 -20.48 -10.55 -6.88
C SER A 403 -20.27 -10.05 -5.44
N SER A 404 -21.10 -9.10 -4.99
CA SER A 404 -21.06 -8.52 -3.65
C SER A 404 -21.93 -9.26 -2.62
N GLY A 405 -22.83 -10.15 -3.07
CA GLY A 405 -23.85 -10.80 -2.24
C GLY A 405 -23.31 -11.47 -0.98
N LEU A 406 -22.17 -12.16 -1.07
CA LEU A 406 -21.55 -12.81 0.09
C LEU A 406 -21.10 -11.81 1.14
N ALA A 407 -20.47 -10.71 0.73
CA ALA A 407 -20.00 -9.68 1.64
C ALA A 407 -21.17 -8.94 2.31
N LEU A 408 -22.20 -8.60 1.53
CA LEU A 408 -23.43 -7.95 2.00
C LEU A 408 -24.13 -8.81 3.06
N ALA A 409 -24.26 -10.11 2.82
CA ALA A 409 -24.87 -11.05 3.76
C ALA A 409 -24.05 -11.16 5.07
N LEU A 410 -22.72 -11.28 4.98
CA LEU A 410 -21.85 -11.38 6.16
C LEU A 410 -21.87 -10.10 7.00
N ALA A 411 -21.86 -8.93 6.37
CA ALA A 411 -21.97 -7.65 7.06
C ALA A 411 -23.31 -7.53 7.79
N GLY A 412 -24.41 -7.89 7.13
CA GLY A 412 -25.74 -7.90 7.74
C GLY A 412 -25.87 -8.88 8.91
N LEU A 413 -25.39 -10.12 8.74
CA LEU A 413 -25.38 -11.13 9.81
C LEU A 413 -24.54 -10.68 11.01
N SER A 414 -23.39 -10.05 10.77
CA SER A 414 -22.56 -9.43 11.80
C SER A 414 -23.31 -8.34 12.57
N ALA A 415 -23.95 -7.41 11.85
CA ALA A 415 -24.75 -6.33 12.43
C ALA A 415 -25.91 -6.87 13.27
N TYR A 416 -26.65 -7.87 12.78
CA TYR A 416 -27.74 -8.48 13.55
C TYR A 416 -27.26 -9.26 14.78
N ALA A 417 -26.15 -10.01 14.64
CA ALA A 417 -25.59 -10.80 15.73
C ALA A 417 -24.86 -9.95 16.78
N GLN A 418 -24.55 -8.69 16.46
CA GLN A 418 -23.60 -7.85 17.21
C GLN A 418 -22.27 -8.59 17.45
N ARG A 419 -21.79 -9.29 16.41
CA ARG A 419 -20.55 -10.06 16.44
C ARG A 419 -19.53 -9.45 15.47
N PRO A 420 -18.34 -9.04 15.92
CA PRO A 420 -17.36 -8.43 15.04
C PRO A 420 -16.85 -9.41 13.97
N LEU A 421 -16.62 -8.89 12.77
CA LEU A 421 -15.87 -9.57 11.73
C LEU A 421 -14.37 -9.29 11.91
N LEU A 422 -13.54 -10.16 11.32
CA LEU A 422 -12.09 -9.98 11.34
C LEU A 422 -11.71 -8.62 10.71
N ALA A 423 -10.67 -8.00 11.26
CA ALA A 423 -9.99 -6.89 10.59
C ALA A 423 -9.49 -7.32 9.22
N ARG A 424 -9.47 -6.38 8.26
CA ARG A 424 -9.00 -6.63 6.88
C ARG A 424 -9.60 -7.88 6.23
N LEU A 425 -10.88 -8.15 6.50
CA LEU A 425 -11.66 -9.18 5.85
C LEU A 425 -12.28 -8.63 4.57
N ALA A 426 -12.16 -9.34 3.47
CA ALA A 426 -12.95 -9.09 2.28
C ALA A 426 -13.69 -10.35 1.80
N ALA A 427 -14.73 -10.17 1.00
CA ALA A 427 -15.45 -11.28 0.40
C ALA A 427 -15.91 -10.98 -1.03
N THR A 428 -16.04 -12.03 -1.82
CA THR A 428 -16.69 -12.03 -3.14
C THR A 428 -17.49 -13.30 -3.33
N GLY A 429 -18.60 -13.20 -4.06
CA GLY A 429 -19.48 -14.33 -4.33
C GLY A 429 -20.90 -13.86 -4.55
N GLU A 430 -21.54 -14.39 -5.58
CA GLU A 430 -22.98 -14.25 -5.77
C GLU A 430 -23.69 -15.20 -4.81
N VAL A 431 -24.69 -14.69 -4.09
CA VAL A 431 -25.50 -15.48 -3.15
C VAL A 431 -26.87 -15.71 -3.75
N THR A 432 -27.38 -16.94 -3.67
CA THR A 432 -28.76 -17.25 -4.05
C THR A 432 -29.71 -17.10 -2.85
N LEU A 433 -31.02 -17.05 -3.11
CA LEU A 433 -32.04 -17.11 -2.05
C LEU A 433 -31.93 -18.38 -1.19
N SER A 434 -31.50 -19.50 -1.79
CA SER A 434 -31.22 -20.75 -1.10
C SER A 434 -29.90 -20.74 -0.32
N GLY A 435 -29.13 -19.65 -0.38
CA GLY A 435 -27.86 -19.43 0.33
C GLY A 435 -26.65 -20.16 -0.23
N GLU A 436 -26.72 -20.60 -1.49
CA GLU A 436 -25.55 -21.08 -2.22
C GLU A 436 -24.64 -19.91 -2.59
N VAL A 437 -23.33 -20.13 -2.58
CA VAL A 437 -22.32 -19.18 -3.06
C VAL A 437 -21.85 -19.60 -4.45
N ARG A 438 -22.19 -18.80 -5.46
CA ARG A 438 -21.91 -19.08 -6.87
C ARG A 438 -20.60 -18.47 -7.33
N ARG A 439 -20.08 -19.00 -8.44
CA ARG A 439 -18.87 -18.54 -9.11
C ARG A 439 -19.04 -17.09 -9.56
N VAL A 440 -17.98 -16.29 -9.44
CA VAL A 440 -17.93 -14.93 -9.96
C VAL A 440 -16.77 -14.77 -10.95
N GLY A 441 -16.87 -13.76 -11.84
CA GLY A 441 -15.78 -13.38 -12.75
C GLY A 441 -14.74 -12.48 -12.08
N GLY A 442 -13.59 -12.35 -12.73
CA GLY A 442 -12.50 -11.44 -12.35
C GLY A 442 -11.86 -11.76 -11.00
N VAL A 443 -11.84 -13.03 -10.58
CA VAL A 443 -11.33 -13.42 -9.26
C VAL A 443 -9.83 -13.16 -9.13
N HIS A 444 -9.08 -13.35 -10.22
CA HIS A 444 -7.66 -13.05 -10.23
C HIS A 444 -7.41 -11.58 -9.84
N GLU A 445 -8.00 -10.66 -10.59
CA GLU A 445 -7.83 -9.21 -10.41
C GLU A 445 -8.38 -8.75 -9.05
N LYS A 446 -9.52 -9.31 -8.61
CA LYS A 446 -10.09 -9.04 -7.28
C LYS A 446 -9.14 -9.40 -6.14
N LEU A 447 -8.46 -10.53 -6.24
CA LEU A 447 -7.55 -11.00 -5.20
C LEU A 447 -6.22 -10.26 -5.24
N VAL A 448 -5.70 -9.93 -6.43
CA VAL A 448 -4.53 -9.05 -6.54
C VAL A 448 -4.83 -7.67 -5.96
N ALA A 449 -6.01 -7.12 -6.24
CA ALA A 449 -6.43 -5.86 -5.63
C ALA A 449 -6.60 -5.97 -4.11
N ALA A 450 -7.14 -7.08 -3.60
CA ALA A 450 -7.22 -7.33 -2.17
C ALA A 450 -5.84 -7.29 -1.51
N TYR A 451 -4.85 -7.96 -2.12
CA TYR A 451 -3.47 -7.93 -1.66
C TYR A 451 -2.89 -6.51 -1.65
N LEU A 452 -3.05 -5.76 -2.75
CA LEU A 452 -2.55 -4.40 -2.89
C LEU A 452 -3.21 -3.41 -1.93
N GLU A 453 -4.49 -3.62 -1.55
CA GLU A 453 -5.20 -2.84 -0.53
C GLU A 453 -4.92 -3.35 0.90
N GLY A 454 -4.03 -4.33 1.05
CA GLY A 454 -3.58 -4.86 2.33
C GLY A 454 -4.59 -5.77 3.04
N VAL A 455 -5.61 -6.28 2.35
CA VAL A 455 -6.53 -7.31 2.88
C VAL A 455 -5.74 -8.53 3.35
N ARG A 456 -6.18 -9.17 4.44
CA ARG A 456 -5.50 -10.37 4.99
C ARG A 456 -6.28 -11.65 4.76
N VAL A 457 -7.61 -11.57 4.82
CA VAL A 457 -8.48 -12.74 4.70
C VAL A 457 -9.50 -12.47 3.61
N VAL A 458 -9.63 -13.39 2.67
CA VAL A 458 -10.65 -13.32 1.61
C VAL A 458 -11.53 -14.57 1.64
N LEU A 459 -12.83 -14.37 1.73
CA LEU A 459 -13.80 -15.43 1.42
C LEU A 459 -14.16 -15.37 -0.07
N HIS A 460 -14.09 -16.52 -0.73
CA HIS A 460 -14.42 -16.63 -2.15
C HIS A 460 -15.19 -17.93 -2.45
N PRO A 461 -15.87 -18.03 -3.61
CA PRO A 461 -16.59 -19.25 -3.97
C PRO A 461 -15.61 -20.40 -4.21
N ARG A 462 -15.92 -21.60 -3.69
CA ARG A 462 -15.10 -22.81 -3.95
C ARG A 462 -15.02 -23.15 -5.44
N ARG A 463 -16.06 -22.78 -6.21
CA ARG A 463 -16.10 -22.91 -7.67
C ARG A 463 -15.06 -22.05 -8.41
N ASN A 464 -14.36 -21.13 -7.73
CA ASN A 464 -13.30 -20.30 -8.31
C ASN A 464 -11.86 -20.81 -7.99
N LEU A 465 -11.68 -22.02 -7.45
CA LEU A 465 -10.35 -22.55 -7.09
C LEU A 465 -9.36 -22.60 -8.27
N GLN A 466 -9.84 -22.82 -9.50
CA GLN A 466 -8.99 -22.78 -10.70
C GLN A 466 -8.47 -21.36 -10.97
N ASP A 467 -9.31 -20.34 -10.82
CA ASP A 467 -8.91 -18.94 -11.00
C ASP A 467 -7.88 -18.55 -9.92
N VAL A 468 -8.08 -19.00 -8.67
CA VAL A 468 -7.15 -18.78 -7.55
C VAL A 468 -5.77 -19.40 -7.80
N ALA A 469 -5.70 -20.55 -8.48
CA ALA A 469 -4.42 -21.21 -8.78
C ALA A 469 -3.52 -20.42 -9.75
N THR A 470 -4.06 -19.39 -10.41
CA THR A 470 -3.32 -18.54 -11.38
C THR A 470 -2.66 -17.32 -10.74
N LEU A 471 -2.89 -17.07 -9.44
CA LEU A 471 -2.37 -15.90 -8.75
C LEU A 471 -0.84 -15.88 -8.69
N PRO A 472 -0.23 -14.69 -8.66
CA PRO A 472 1.17 -14.56 -8.26
C PRO A 472 1.41 -15.23 -6.90
N SER A 473 2.57 -15.89 -6.75
CA SER A 473 2.91 -16.65 -5.55
C SER A 473 2.88 -15.80 -4.27
N GLU A 474 3.19 -14.52 -4.41
CA GLU A 474 3.20 -13.50 -3.38
C GLU A 474 1.80 -13.23 -2.87
N VAL A 475 0.83 -13.07 -3.78
CA VAL A 475 -0.58 -12.87 -3.43
C VAL A 475 -1.11 -14.10 -2.69
N ALA A 476 -0.86 -15.30 -3.23
CA ALA A 476 -1.34 -16.55 -2.65
C ALA A 476 -0.73 -16.85 -1.26
N ARG A 477 0.49 -16.38 -0.99
CA ARG A 477 1.16 -16.54 0.31
C ARG A 477 0.70 -15.55 1.37
N HIS A 478 0.39 -14.31 0.98
CA HIS A 478 0.03 -13.25 1.92
C HIS A 478 -1.47 -13.20 2.23
N LEU A 479 -2.32 -13.64 1.30
CA LEU A 479 -3.76 -13.75 1.53
C LEU A 479 -4.12 -15.11 2.12
N ARG A 480 -4.87 -15.08 3.22
CA ARG A 480 -5.60 -16.25 3.69
C ARG A 480 -6.89 -16.39 2.87
N LEU A 481 -6.88 -17.31 1.91
CA LEU A 481 -8.04 -17.59 1.06
C LEU A 481 -8.92 -18.67 1.68
N VAL A 482 -10.20 -18.35 1.88
CA VAL A 482 -11.22 -19.25 2.45
C VAL A 482 -12.28 -19.52 1.39
N ALA A 483 -12.19 -20.70 0.77
CA ALA A 483 -13.16 -21.18 -0.19
C ALA A 483 -14.45 -21.67 0.52
N VAL A 484 -15.62 -21.25 0.04
CA VAL A 484 -16.94 -21.62 0.60
C VAL A 484 -17.95 -21.98 -0.50
N ASP A 485 -18.91 -22.84 -0.19
CA ASP A 485 -20.04 -23.22 -1.06
C ASP A 485 -21.37 -22.61 -0.60
N THR A 486 -21.50 -22.22 0.67
CA THR A 486 -22.75 -21.72 1.25
C THR A 486 -22.55 -20.55 2.20
N LEU A 487 -23.59 -19.72 2.37
CA LEU A 487 -23.60 -18.63 3.35
C LEU A 487 -23.41 -19.13 4.78
N ASP A 488 -23.99 -20.29 5.13
CA ASP A 488 -23.86 -20.90 6.47
C ASP A 488 -22.41 -21.34 6.76
N GLU A 489 -21.71 -21.87 5.77
CA GLU A 489 -20.29 -22.18 5.86
C GLU A 489 -19.45 -20.91 6.04
N ALA A 490 -19.71 -19.89 5.22
CA ALA A 490 -19.04 -18.60 5.32
C ALA A 490 -19.22 -17.96 6.70
N TRP A 491 -20.46 -17.93 7.21
CA TRP A 491 -20.78 -17.37 8.51
C TRP A 491 -20.13 -18.15 9.67
N ARG A 492 -20.05 -19.49 9.58
CA ARG A 492 -19.32 -20.30 10.56
C ARG A 492 -17.81 -20.05 10.49
N ALA A 493 -17.25 -19.91 9.29
CA ALA A 493 -15.83 -19.66 9.10
C ALA A 493 -15.38 -18.35 9.76
N VAL A 494 -16.10 -17.24 9.52
CA VAL A 494 -15.75 -15.94 10.12
C VAL A 494 -15.94 -15.93 11.64
N GLN A 495 -16.95 -16.63 12.17
CA GLN A 495 -17.15 -16.74 13.62
C GLN A 495 -16.10 -17.60 14.32
N THR A 496 -15.64 -18.67 13.68
CA THR A 496 -14.59 -19.53 14.25
C THR A 496 -13.27 -18.78 14.29
N ALA A 497 -12.95 -18.06 13.21
CA ALA A 497 -11.74 -17.26 13.14
C ALA A 497 -11.73 -16.10 14.16
N ALA A 498 -12.89 -15.47 14.41
CA ALA A 498 -13.04 -14.44 15.43
C ALA A 498 -12.89 -14.94 16.89
N ARG A 499 -12.87 -16.26 17.13
CA ARG A 499 -12.77 -16.87 18.47
C ARG A 499 -11.37 -17.41 18.81
N ALA A 500 -10.41 -17.33 17.88
CA ALA A 500 -9.06 -17.85 18.11
C ALA A 500 -8.25 -16.90 19.03
N PRO A 501 -7.59 -17.39 20.11
CA PRO A 501 -6.72 -16.56 20.95
C PRO A 501 -5.50 -16.02 20.16
N GLY A 502 -5.11 -14.77 20.39
CA GLY A 502 -3.93 -14.13 19.77
C GLY A 502 -4.20 -13.22 18.57
N MET A 503 -5.37 -12.58 18.53
CA MET A 503 -5.84 -11.73 17.41
C MET A 503 -4.93 -10.55 17.04
N ASP A 504 -3.96 -10.18 17.88
CA ASP A 504 -2.97 -9.13 17.59
C ASP A 504 -1.88 -9.58 16.59
N ARG A 505 -1.82 -10.88 16.28
CA ARG A 505 -0.84 -11.49 15.37
C ARG A 505 -1.45 -12.11 14.11
N TRP A 506 -2.74 -11.89 13.82
CA TRP A 506 -3.41 -12.33 12.60
C TRP A 506 -3.41 -11.25 11.52
#